data_AF-A7GNI0-F1
#
_entry.id   AF-A7GNI0-F1
#
_cell.length_a   1.000
_cell.length_b   1.000
_cell.length_c   1.000
_cell.angle_alpha   90.00
_cell.angle_beta   90.00
_cell.angle_gamma   90.00
#
_symmetry.space_group_name_H-M   'P 1'
#
loop_
_entity.id
_entity.type
_entity.pdbx_description
1 polymer ?
#
loop_
_entity_poly.entity_id
_entity_poly.type
_entity_poly.pdbx_seq_one_letter_code
_entity_poly.pdbx_strand_id
1 'polypeptide(L)'
;MTRQERILQLPFFQDKPELAKQIIKIEQEEHRYLPDQFEIKKIPPYTFGERQAVIGRIHEFYFVGIYSENNWKYQAFTDVMKCREFFINLSSITEQQLAFWFNNIELLAAS
;
A
#
# COMPACT_ATOMS: atom_id res chain seq x y z
N MET A 1 -8.18 23.08 10.66
CA MET A 1 -8.00 21.66 10.30
C MET A 1 -6.52 21.42 10.08
N THR A 2 -5.94 20.45 10.78
CA THR A 2 -4.53 20.06 10.65
C THR A 2 -4.31 19.21 9.40
N ARG A 3 -3.06 19.07 8.96
CA ARG A 3 -2.69 18.18 7.84
C ARG A 3 -3.11 16.73 8.09
N GLN A 4 -2.96 16.25 9.32
CA GLN A 4 -3.34 14.89 9.71
C GLN A 4 -4.85 14.68 9.63
N GLU A 5 -5.64 15.64 10.12
CA GLU A 5 -7.10 15.61 10.03
C GLU A 5 -7.55 15.60 8.57
N ARG A 6 -6.90 16.38 7.69
CA ARG A 6 -7.18 16.37 6.25
C ARG A 6 -6.96 14.99 5.65
N ILE A 7 -5.81 14.34 5.91
CA ILE A 7 -5.50 13.01 5.37
C ILE A 7 -6.52 11.97 5.84
N LEU A 8 -6.86 11.97 7.14
CA LEU A 8 -7.83 11.02 7.72
C LEU A 8 -9.24 11.16 7.14
N GLN A 9 -9.61 12.35 6.65
CA GLN A 9 -10.94 12.62 6.10
C GLN A 9 -11.06 12.34 4.60
N LEU A 10 -9.96 12.04 3.90
CA LEU A 10 -10.04 11.77 2.46
C LEU A 10 -10.91 10.53 2.21
N PRO A 11 -11.86 10.56 1.24
CA PRO A 11 -12.79 9.46 0.97
C PRO A 11 -12.09 8.12 0.81
N PHE A 12 -10.93 8.14 0.16
CA PHE A 12 -10.09 6.98 -0.03
C PHE A 12 -9.74 6.29 1.30
N PHE A 13 -9.42 7.00 2.39
CA PHE A 13 -8.97 6.41 3.65
C PHE A 13 -10.08 6.03 4.63
N GLN A 14 -11.35 6.32 4.34
CA GLN A 14 -12.47 6.09 5.25
C GLN A 14 -12.61 4.62 5.67
N ASP A 15 -12.38 3.68 4.75
CA ASP A 15 -12.44 2.23 4.97
C ASP A 15 -11.07 1.62 5.38
N LYS A 16 -10.04 2.45 5.51
CA LYS A 16 -8.66 2.03 5.84
C LYS A 16 -7.91 3.08 6.65
N PRO A 17 -8.41 3.39 7.86
CA PRO A 17 -7.82 4.41 8.73
C PRO A 17 -6.39 4.08 9.17
N GLU A 18 -6.04 2.79 9.25
CA GLU A 18 -4.67 2.36 9.56
C GLU A 18 -3.68 2.78 8.47
N LEU A 19 -4.09 2.70 7.21
CA LEU A 19 -3.24 3.13 6.09
C LEU A 19 -2.98 4.63 6.15
N ALA A 20 -3.99 5.45 6.44
CA ALA A 20 -3.81 6.89 6.63
C ALA A 20 -2.82 7.21 7.75
N LYS A 21 -2.93 6.52 8.90
CA LYS A 21 -2.01 6.70 10.03
C LYS A 21 -0.56 6.36 9.65
N GLN A 22 -0.36 5.30 8.86
CA GLN A 22 0.97 4.94 8.39
C GLN A 22 1.54 5.97 7.42
N ILE A 23 0.73 6.50 6.50
CA ILE A 23 1.17 7.60 5.63
C ILE A 23 1.57 8.81 6.46
N ILE A 24 0.73 9.25 7.40
CA ILE A 24 1.04 10.38 8.30
C ILE A 24 2.36 10.15 9.04
N LYS A 25 2.57 8.93 9.55
CA LYS A 25 3.81 8.57 10.24
C LYS A 25 5.02 8.68 9.31
N ILE A 26 4.92 8.16 8.08
CA ILE A 26 5.97 8.29 7.06
C ILE A 26 6.27 9.77 6.78
N GLU A 27 5.26 10.64 6.70
CA GLU A 27 5.50 12.08 6.46
C GLU A 27 6.31 12.73 7.59
N GLN A 28 6.03 12.32 8.84
CA GLN A 28 6.71 12.85 10.02
C GLN A 28 8.15 12.34 10.15
N GLU A 29 8.39 11.08 9.82
CA GLU A 29 9.68 10.42 10.02
C GLU A 29 10.63 10.65 8.83
N GLU A 30 10.10 10.60 7.60
CA GLU A 30 10.90 10.61 6.38
C GLU A 30 10.75 11.91 5.56
N HIS A 31 9.92 12.85 6.01
CA HIS A 31 9.64 14.12 5.31
C HIS A 31 9.17 13.93 3.85
N ARG A 32 8.55 12.78 3.56
CA ARG A 32 7.87 12.49 2.29
C ARG A 32 6.39 12.78 2.43
N TYR A 33 5.85 13.67 1.62
CA TYR A 33 4.52 14.22 1.83
C TYR A 33 3.56 13.79 0.73
N LEU A 34 2.36 13.34 1.13
CA LEU A 34 1.25 13.18 0.21
C LEU A 34 0.77 14.56 -0.26
N PRO A 35 0.87 14.90 -1.57
CA PRO A 35 0.41 16.19 -2.05
C PRO A 35 -1.11 16.35 -1.88
N ASP A 36 -1.61 17.57 -2.00
CA ASP A 36 -3.06 17.84 -1.88
C ASP A 36 -3.86 17.24 -3.05
N GLN A 37 -3.21 17.07 -4.20
CA GLN A 37 -3.73 16.39 -5.37
C GLN A 37 -2.80 15.22 -5.70
N PHE A 38 -3.35 14.02 -5.75
CA PHE A 38 -2.60 12.80 -6.00
C PHE A 38 -3.42 11.80 -6.79
N GLU A 39 -2.71 10.92 -7.49
CA GLU A 39 -3.31 9.77 -8.15
C GLU A 39 -3.35 8.57 -7.21
N ILE A 40 -4.39 7.76 -7.36
CA ILE A 40 -4.52 6.46 -6.73
C ILE A 40 -4.56 5.42 -7.84
N LYS A 41 -3.64 4.46 -7.78
CA LYS A 41 -3.60 3.30 -8.66
C LYS A 41 -3.78 2.05 -7.80
N LYS A 42 -4.63 1.12 -8.22
CA LYS A 42 -4.85 -0.16 -7.53
C LYS A 42 -4.90 -1.28 -8.53
N ILE A 43 -4.29 -2.40 -8.17
CA ILE A 43 -4.55 -3.67 -8.82
C ILE A 43 -5.75 -4.33 -8.13
N PRO A 44 -6.65 -5.02 -8.85
CA PRO A 44 -7.73 -5.79 -8.23
C PRO A 44 -7.20 -6.79 -7.18
N PRO A 45 -7.98 -7.10 -6.12
CA PRO A 45 -7.58 -8.11 -5.15
C PRO A 45 -7.41 -9.49 -5.78
N TYR A 46 -6.34 -10.18 -5.39
CA TYR A 46 -6.07 -11.56 -5.75
C TYR A 46 -6.36 -12.49 -4.58
N THR A 47 -6.95 -13.65 -4.87
CA THR A 47 -7.31 -14.65 -3.84
C THR A 47 -6.23 -15.71 -3.71
N PHE A 48 -5.82 -16.00 -2.48
CA PHE A 48 -4.85 -17.01 -2.09
C PHE A 48 -5.44 -17.88 -0.98
N GLY A 49 -6.13 -18.95 -1.36
CA GLY A 49 -6.91 -19.77 -0.42
C GLY A 49 -8.01 -18.94 0.22
N GLU A 50 -7.99 -18.82 1.55
CA GLU A 50 -8.96 -18.03 2.34
C GLU A 50 -8.58 -16.55 2.47
N ARG A 51 -7.40 -16.16 1.98
CA ARG A 51 -6.91 -14.77 2.06
C ARG A 51 -7.10 -14.05 0.74
N GLN A 52 -7.26 -12.74 0.80
CA GLN A 52 -7.12 -11.88 -0.39
C GLN A 52 -5.96 -10.91 -0.18
N ALA A 53 -5.27 -10.56 -1.24
CA ALA A 53 -4.21 -9.57 -1.21
C ALA A 53 -4.41 -8.54 -2.32
N VAL A 54 -4.19 -7.28 -1.98
CA VAL A 54 -4.29 -6.15 -2.90
C VAL A 54 -2.99 -5.35 -2.83
N ILE A 55 -2.58 -4.80 -3.97
CA ILE A 55 -1.48 -3.85 -4.03
C ILE A 55 -1.93 -2.58 -4.75
N GLY A 56 -1.47 -1.44 -4.27
CA GLY A 56 -1.73 -0.17 -4.91
C GLY A 56 -0.67 0.86 -4.61
N ARG A 57 -0.89 2.04 -5.16
CA ARG A 57 -0.01 3.20 -5.08
C ARG A 57 -0.86 4.46 -4.91
N ILE A 58 -0.39 5.37 -4.06
CA ILE A 58 -0.99 6.68 -3.79
C ILE A 58 0.15 7.69 -3.90
N HIS A 59 0.15 8.52 -4.93
CA HIS A 59 1.32 9.33 -5.27
C HIS A 59 2.61 8.50 -5.37
N GLU A 60 3.58 8.65 -4.47
CA GLU A 60 4.81 7.86 -4.40
C GLU A 60 4.70 6.65 -3.45
N PHE A 61 3.71 6.65 -2.55
CA PHE A 61 3.55 5.63 -1.53
C PHE A 61 2.92 4.38 -2.11
N TYR A 62 3.56 3.24 -1.89
CA TYR A 62 2.98 1.94 -2.21
C TYR A 62 2.24 1.41 -0.99
N PHE A 63 1.27 0.55 -1.21
CA PHE A 63 0.62 -0.16 -0.11
C PHE A 63 0.23 -1.58 -0.52
N VAL A 64 0.31 -2.47 0.46
CA VAL A 64 -0.22 -3.83 0.37
C VAL A 64 -1.35 -3.96 1.38
N GLY A 65 -2.47 -4.51 0.95
CA GLY A 65 -3.57 -4.90 1.83
C GLY A 65 -3.72 -6.42 1.82
N ILE A 66 -3.96 -7.00 2.99
CA ILE A 66 -4.26 -8.43 3.15
C ILE A 66 -5.61 -8.53 3.86
N TYR A 67 -6.54 -9.24 3.24
CA TYR A 67 -7.80 -9.64 3.85
C TYR A 67 -7.64 -11.01 4.50
N SER A 68 -7.90 -11.08 5.79
CA SER A 68 -7.90 -12.30 6.59
C SER A 68 -8.86 -12.12 7.77
N GLU A 69 -9.45 -13.19 8.30
CA GLU A 69 -10.25 -13.11 9.54
C GLU A 69 -11.36 -12.03 9.49
N ASN A 70 -11.99 -11.87 8.31
CA ASN A 70 -13.00 -10.85 8.03
C ASN A 70 -12.56 -9.37 8.18
N ASN A 71 -11.25 -9.08 8.10
CA ASN A 71 -10.75 -7.71 8.08
C ASN A 71 -9.62 -7.50 7.06
N TRP A 72 -9.50 -6.26 6.59
CA TRP A 72 -8.33 -5.82 5.82
C TRP A 72 -7.28 -5.24 6.76
N LYS A 73 -6.05 -5.73 6.63
CA LYS A 73 -4.85 -5.12 7.23
C LYS A 73 -4.02 -4.51 6.12
N TYR A 74 -3.52 -3.30 6.33
CA TYR A 74 -2.76 -2.57 5.33
C TYR A 74 -1.35 -2.26 5.81
N GLN A 75 -0.41 -2.21 4.89
CA GLN A 75 0.94 -1.70 5.11
C GLN A 75 1.33 -0.72 4.01
N ALA A 76 1.79 0.47 4.40
CA ALA A 76 2.34 1.48 3.50
C ALA A 76 3.86 1.36 3.37
N PHE A 77 4.37 1.77 2.22
CA PHE A 77 5.79 1.80 1.88
C PHE A 77 6.12 3.12 1.20
N THR A 78 7.31 3.65 1.46
CA THR A 78 7.74 4.97 0.99
C THR A 78 8.04 5.02 -0.49
N ASP A 79 8.39 3.88 -1.09
CA ASP A 79 8.64 3.74 -2.51
C ASP A 79 8.57 2.28 -2.97
N VAL A 80 8.83 2.11 -4.27
CA VAL A 80 8.86 0.83 -4.98
C VAL A 80 9.88 -0.14 -4.37
N MET A 81 11.03 0.35 -3.90
CA MET A 81 12.10 -0.50 -3.38
C MET A 81 11.69 -1.08 -2.03
N LYS A 82 11.12 -0.26 -1.14
CA LYS A 82 10.57 -0.72 0.14
C LYS A 82 9.42 -1.70 -0.02
N CYS A 83 8.56 -1.48 -1.02
CA CYS A 83 7.49 -2.43 -1.32
C CYS A 83 8.03 -3.77 -1.84
N ARG A 84 9.06 -3.76 -2.70
CA ARG A 84 9.71 -5.00 -3.16
C ARG A 84 10.42 -5.75 -2.03
N GLU A 85 11.15 -5.02 -1.19
CA GLU A 85 11.86 -5.56 -0.01
C GLU A 85 10.90 -6.31 0.91
N PHE A 86 9.68 -5.80 1.12
CA PHE A 86 8.65 -6.50 1.89
C PHE A 86 8.38 -7.91 1.37
N PHE A 87 8.16 -8.08 0.06
CA PHE A 87 7.89 -9.39 -0.52
C PHE A 87 9.11 -10.31 -0.47
N ILE A 88 10.32 -9.79 -0.68
CA ILE A 88 11.58 -10.57 -0.57
C ILE A 88 11.74 -11.17 0.83
N ASN A 89 11.34 -10.41 1.86
CA ASN A 89 11.48 -10.81 3.25
C ASN A 89 10.38 -11.79 3.74
N LEU A 90 9.41 -12.16 2.89
CA LEU A 90 8.40 -13.16 3.24
C LEU A 90 9.00 -14.56 3.16
N SER A 91 9.23 -15.17 4.32
CA SER A 91 9.91 -16.47 4.48
C SER A 91 9.29 -17.66 3.74
N SER A 92 8.05 -17.54 3.27
CA SER A 92 7.29 -18.60 2.58
C SER A 92 6.87 -18.23 1.16
N ILE A 93 7.35 -17.11 0.63
CA ILE A 93 7.04 -16.71 -0.75
C ILE A 93 7.82 -17.58 -1.74
N THR A 94 7.13 -18.06 -2.78
CA THR A 94 7.79 -18.74 -3.88
C THR A 94 8.36 -17.73 -4.88
N GLU A 95 9.35 -18.13 -5.67
CA GLU A 95 9.87 -17.28 -6.76
C GLU A 95 8.76 -16.86 -7.75
N GLN A 96 7.81 -17.74 -8.04
CA GLN A 96 6.67 -17.44 -8.90
C GLN A 96 5.76 -16.37 -8.29
N GLN A 97 5.48 -16.45 -6.99
CA GLN A 97 4.70 -15.43 -6.28
C GLN A 97 5.46 -14.11 -6.22
N LEU A 98 6.77 -14.14 -6.00
CA LEU A 98 7.61 -12.95 -5.99
C LEU A 98 7.59 -12.25 -7.36
N ALA A 99 7.80 -12.99 -8.44
CA ALA A 99 7.73 -12.48 -9.82
C ALA A 99 6.35 -11.90 -10.14
N PHE A 100 5.28 -12.59 -9.72
CA PHE A 100 3.92 -12.11 -9.85
C PHE A 100 3.74 -10.74 -9.16
N TRP A 101 4.16 -10.58 -7.91
CA TRP A 101 4.03 -9.31 -7.21
C TRP A 101 4.91 -8.22 -7.81
N PHE A 102 6.11 -8.54 -8.26
CA PHE A 102 7.01 -7.58 -8.89
C PHE A 102 6.44 -7.03 -10.20
N ASN A 103 5.83 -7.88 -11.02
CA ASN A 103 5.13 -7.43 -12.23
C ASN A 103 3.99 -6.47 -11.89
N ASN A 104 3.19 -6.77 -10.85
CA ASN A 104 2.12 -5.88 -10.41
C ASN A 104 2.65 -4.55 -9.84
N ILE A 105 3.79 -4.57 -9.14
CA ILE A 105 4.48 -3.36 -8.68
C ILE A 105 4.95 -2.50 -9.88
N GLU A 106 5.50 -3.14 -10.93
CA GLU A 106 5.93 -2.44 -12.14
C GLU A 106 4.78 -1.81 -12.91
N LEU A 107 3.63 -2.50 -12.99
CA LEU A 107 2.41 -1.95 -13.57
C LEU A 107 1.96 -0.67 -12.85
N LEU A 108 2.12 -0.60 -11.53
CA LEU A 108 1.82 0.60 -10.74
C LEU A 108 2.86 1.72 -10.92
N ALA A 109 4.08 1.39 -11.35
CA ALA A 109 5.18 2.33 -11.57
C ALA A 109 5.18 2.94 -12.98
N ALA A 110 4.79 2.16 -13.99
CA ALA A 110 4.93 2.51 -15.42
C ALA A 110 3.85 3.48 -15.95
N SER A 111 2.92 3.93 -15.10
CA SER A 111 1.80 4.80 -15.48
C SER A 111 1.80 6.11 -14.72
#